data_AF-A0A5N9EXA3-F1
#
_entry.id   AF-A0A5N9EXA3-F1
#
_cell.length_a   1.000
_cell.length_b   1.000
_cell.length_c   1.000
_cell.angle_alpha   90.00
_cell.angle_beta   90.00
_cell.angle_gamma   90.00
#
_symmetry.space_group_name_H-M   'P 1'
#
loop_
_entity.id
_entity.type
_entity.pdbx_description
1 polymer ?
#
loop_
_entity_poly.entity_id
_entity_poly.type
_entity_poly.pdbx_seq_one_letter_code
_entity_poly.pdbx_strand_id
1 'polypeptide(L)'
;MTTANNPNNNLSPWQPGQSGNPSGRPKGTRDLAGYVLETTDGGKELIDALVCLARGTMPNVAMQEGSRPRKDQQVRPADQLKAIEMLLDRGFGRSPQQLDVAHSVTDRPLEHLSDETLRLLVENARRLEEGSGVVVDGEGKVVTE
;
A
#
# COMPACT_ATOMS: atom_id res chain seq x y z
N MET A 1 -13.58 -4.33 3.28
CA MET A 1 -12.74 -5.39 2.68
C MET A 1 -13.64 -6.56 2.33
N THR A 2 -13.66 -7.01 1.08
CA THR A 2 -14.46 -8.16 0.65
C THR A 2 -13.71 -9.46 0.95
N THR A 3 -14.22 -10.28 1.85
CA THR A 3 -13.65 -11.59 2.17
C THR A 3 -13.87 -12.54 0.99
N ALA A 4 -12.81 -13.17 0.47
CA ALA A 4 -12.91 -14.04 -0.71
C ALA A 4 -13.80 -15.27 -0.47
N ASN A 5 -13.98 -15.65 0.81
CA ASN A 5 -14.85 -16.74 1.24
C ASN A 5 -16.11 -16.16 1.87
N ASN A 6 -17.10 -15.86 1.02
CA ASN A 6 -18.44 -15.45 1.45
C ASN A 6 -19.38 -16.68 1.36
N PRO A 7 -20.13 -17.03 2.43
CA PRO A 7 -21.11 -18.12 2.38
C PRO A 7 -22.21 -17.93 1.32
N ASN A 8 -22.43 -16.71 0.83
CA ASN A 8 -23.42 -16.41 -0.23
C ASN A 8 -22.90 -16.63 -1.66
N ASN A 9 -21.66 -17.13 -1.83
CA ASN A 9 -21.09 -17.42 -3.14
C ASN A 9 -21.29 -18.89 -3.51
N ASN A 10 -21.74 -19.17 -4.74
CA ASN A 10 -21.94 -20.51 -5.27
C ASN A 10 -20.61 -21.20 -5.69
N LEU A 11 -19.47 -20.56 -5.44
CA LEU A 11 -18.14 -21.11 -5.69
C LEU A 11 -17.59 -21.81 -4.44
N SER A 12 -16.78 -22.83 -4.65
CA SER A 12 -16.03 -23.50 -3.58
C SER A 12 -15.19 -22.46 -2.82
N PRO A 13 -15.18 -22.48 -1.48
CA PRO A 13 -14.32 -21.59 -0.71
C PRO A 13 -12.84 -21.76 -1.10
N TRP A 14 -12.14 -20.65 -1.28
CA TRP A 14 -10.71 -20.64 -1.55
C TRP A 14 -9.94 -21.24 -0.39
N GLN A 15 -9.03 -22.16 -0.71
CA GLN A 15 -8.13 -22.72 0.29
C GLN A 15 -6.99 -21.74 0.59
N PRO A 16 -6.47 -21.69 1.83
CA PRO A 16 -5.29 -20.91 2.16
C PRO A 16 -4.13 -21.26 1.22
N GLY A 17 -3.61 -20.25 0.53
CA GLY A 17 -2.48 -20.38 -0.37
C GLY A 17 -2.76 -21.07 -1.71
N GLN A 18 -4.03 -21.19 -2.09
CA GLN A 18 -4.43 -21.52 -3.46
C GLN A 18 -4.12 -20.34 -4.40
N SER A 19 -3.52 -20.63 -5.56
CA SER A 19 -3.26 -19.60 -6.58
C SER A 19 -4.58 -18.97 -7.04
N GLY A 20 -4.59 -17.64 -7.20
CA GLY A 20 -5.78 -16.88 -7.57
C GLY A 20 -6.71 -16.51 -6.41
N ASN A 21 -6.41 -16.89 -5.16
CA ASN A 21 -7.17 -16.44 -3.99
C ASN A 21 -6.89 -14.94 -3.73
N PRO A 22 -7.86 -14.03 -3.92
CA PRO A 22 -7.64 -12.59 -3.80
C PRO A 22 -7.36 -12.15 -2.35
N SER A 23 -7.73 -12.96 -1.35
CA SER A 23 -7.39 -12.74 0.06
C SER A 23 -6.25 -13.64 0.56
N GLY A 24 -5.68 -14.47 -0.31
CA GLY A 24 -4.72 -15.50 0.06
C GLY A 24 -3.29 -15.07 -0.23
N ARG A 25 -2.37 -15.38 0.69
CA ARG A 25 -0.93 -15.24 0.43
C ARG A 25 -0.41 -16.48 -0.31
N PRO A 26 0.37 -16.33 -1.41
CA PRO A 26 0.95 -17.46 -2.12
C PRO A 26 1.80 -18.36 -1.21
N LYS A 27 1.65 -19.69 -1.30
CA LYS A 27 2.47 -20.66 -0.55
C LYS A 27 3.95 -20.48 -0.88
N GLY A 28 4.81 -20.61 0.13
CA GLY A 28 6.28 -20.54 -0.02
C GLY A 28 6.90 -19.14 0.07
N THR A 29 6.11 -18.06 -0.03
CA THR A 29 6.64 -16.68 0.13
C THR A 29 6.97 -16.30 1.57
N ARG A 30 6.45 -17.04 2.56
CA ARG A 30 6.62 -16.71 3.99
C ARG A 30 8.07 -16.82 4.45
N ASP A 31 8.82 -17.80 3.95
CA ASP A 31 10.15 -18.11 4.45
C ASP A 31 11.16 -17.06 3.96
N LEU A 32 11.25 -16.85 2.65
CA LEU A 32 12.16 -15.86 2.09
C LEU A 32 11.77 -14.42 2.42
N ALA A 33 10.48 -14.06 2.28
CA ALA A 33 10.07 -12.68 2.58
C ALA A 33 10.16 -12.39 4.09
N GLY A 34 9.88 -13.38 4.94
CA GLY A 34 10.08 -13.28 6.38
C GLY A 34 11.56 -13.11 6.72
N TYR A 35 12.42 -13.94 6.14
CA TYR A 35 13.87 -13.85 6.29
C TYR A 35 14.41 -12.48 5.87
N VAL A 36 14.01 -11.97 4.69
CA VAL A 36 14.44 -10.64 4.23
C VAL A 36 13.98 -9.56 5.20
N LEU A 37 12.72 -9.57 5.64
CA LEU A 37 12.21 -8.56 6.57
C LEU A 37 12.95 -8.60 7.92
N GLU A 38 13.20 -9.78 8.47
CA GLU A 38 13.90 -9.95 9.74
C GLU A 38 15.37 -9.53 9.64
N THR A 39 16.04 -9.90 8.56
CA THR A 39 17.47 -9.61 8.36
C THR A 39 17.77 -8.18 7.92
N THR A 40 16.77 -7.39 7.55
CA THR A 40 16.96 -6.03 7.02
C THR A 40 16.21 -4.95 7.81
N ASP A 41 15.85 -5.24 9.07
CA ASP A 41 15.08 -4.33 9.94
C ASP A 41 13.80 -3.83 9.26
N GLY A 42 12.97 -4.78 8.82
CA GLY A 42 11.73 -4.48 8.09
C GLY A 42 11.95 -3.90 6.70
N GLY A 43 13.14 -4.06 6.12
CA GLY A 43 13.52 -3.50 4.82
C GLY A 43 14.22 -2.14 4.90
N LYS A 44 14.37 -1.55 6.09
CA LYS A 44 15.00 -0.24 6.28
C LYS A 44 16.43 -0.21 5.75
N GLU A 45 17.22 -1.25 6.02
CA GLU A 45 18.61 -1.32 5.55
C GLU A 45 18.72 -1.27 4.01
N LEU A 46 17.75 -1.88 3.31
CA LEU A 46 17.68 -1.87 1.85
C LEU A 46 17.34 -0.46 1.32
N ILE A 47 16.44 0.24 2.01
CA ILE A 47 16.10 1.63 1.66
C ILE A 47 17.28 2.56 1.92
N ASP A 48 17.98 2.42 3.04
CA ASP A 48 19.17 3.20 3.36
C ASP A 48 20.28 2.99 2.32
N ALA A 49 20.45 1.76 1.84
CA ALA A 49 21.38 1.45 0.75
C ALA A 49 20.96 2.09 -0.58
N LEU A 50 19.67 2.08 -0.93
CA LEU A 50 19.15 2.76 -2.12
C LEU A 50 19.34 4.29 -2.02
N VAL A 51 19.16 4.88 -0.83
CA VAL A 51 19.41 6.30 -0.59
C VAL A 51 20.89 6.64 -0.77
N CYS A 52 21.80 5.78 -0.31
CA CYS A 52 23.24 5.93 -0.58
C CYS A 52 23.51 5.96 -2.10
N LEU A 53 23.00 4.97 -2.83
CA LEU A 53 23.17 4.88 -4.28
C LEU A 53 22.61 6.11 -5.01
N ALA A 54 21.41 6.56 -4.64
CA ALA A 54 20.79 7.77 -5.22
C ALA A 54 21.61 9.04 -4.96
N ARG A 55 22.34 9.10 -3.83
CA ARG A 55 23.27 10.19 -3.48
C ARG A 55 24.67 10.02 -4.09
N GLY A 56 24.90 8.95 -4.83
CA GLY A 56 26.18 8.64 -5.44
C GLY A 56 27.22 8.06 -4.49
N THR A 57 26.82 7.65 -3.28
CA THR A 57 27.70 6.99 -2.31
C THR A 57 27.51 5.48 -2.36
N MET A 58 28.60 4.72 -2.35
CA MET A 58 28.52 3.27 -2.31
C MET A 58 28.00 2.81 -0.94
N PRO A 59 26.90 2.04 -0.87
CA PRO A 59 26.43 1.49 0.40
C PRO A 59 27.44 0.47 0.92
N ASN A 60 27.54 0.38 2.25
CA ASN A 60 28.39 -0.59 2.92
C ASN A 60 27.75 -2.00 2.86
N VAL A 61 27.80 -2.63 1.70
CA VAL A 61 27.42 -4.04 1.54
C VAL A 61 28.64 -4.86 1.88
N ALA A 62 28.52 -5.84 2.78
CA ALA A 62 29.59 -6.77 3.10
C ALA A 62 30.09 -7.43 1.79
N MET A 63 31.22 -6.93 1.30
CA MET A 63 31.84 -7.38 0.06
C MET A 63 32.38 -8.79 0.30
N GLN A 64 32.30 -9.68 -0.69
CA GLN A 64 32.98 -10.98 -0.61
C GLN A 64 34.41 -10.80 -0.10
N GLU A 65 34.78 -11.57 0.93
CA GLU A 65 36.09 -11.53 1.57
C GLU A 65 37.20 -11.58 0.52
N GLY A 66 37.95 -10.48 0.40
CA GLY A 66 39.07 -10.36 -0.54
C GLY A 66 38.99 -9.20 -1.53
N SER A 67 37.82 -8.57 -1.70
CA SER A 67 37.72 -7.38 -2.55
C SER A 67 37.94 -6.09 -1.73
N ARG A 68 39.02 -5.38 -2.00
CA ARG A 68 39.26 -4.04 -1.41
C ARG A 68 38.29 -3.04 -2.05
N PRO A 69 37.62 -2.18 -1.25
CA PRO A 69 36.85 -1.08 -1.81
C PRO A 69 37.82 -0.14 -2.53
N ARG A 70 37.57 0.11 -3.82
CA ARG A 70 38.36 1.12 -4.55
C ARG A 70 38.03 2.48 -3.94
N LYS A 71 39.08 3.23 -3.61
CA LYS A 71 38.97 4.59 -3.04
C LYS A 71 38.15 5.55 -3.93
N ASP A 72 38.02 5.21 -5.21
CA ASP A 72 37.29 5.96 -6.24
C ASP A 72 36.06 5.20 -6.78
N GLN A 73 35.48 4.30 -5.98
CA GLN A 73 34.27 3.56 -6.37
C GLN A 73 33.06 4.50 -6.38
N GLN A 74 32.91 5.27 -7.45
CA GLN A 74 31.75 6.12 -7.68
C GLN A 74 30.61 5.29 -8.28
N VAL A 75 29.39 5.52 -7.80
CA VAL A 75 28.18 4.88 -8.33
C VAL A 75 27.98 5.36 -9.77
N ARG A 76 27.74 4.43 -10.71
CA ARG A 76 27.50 4.78 -12.11
C ARG A 76 26.21 5.62 -12.21
N PRO A 77 26.12 6.62 -13.10
CA PRO A 77 24.90 7.42 -13.26
C PRO A 77 23.64 6.57 -13.53
N ALA A 78 23.76 5.45 -14.25
CA ALA A 78 22.65 4.53 -14.48
C ALA A 78 22.13 3.88 -13.19
N ASP A 79 23.02 3.50 -12.27
CA ASP A 79 22.66 2.90 -10.99
C ASP A 79 22.03 3.95 -10.07
N GLN A 80 22.51 5.20 -10.12
CA GLN A 80 21.91 6.33 -9.40
C GLN A 80 20.47 6.60 -9.90
N LEU A 81 20.29 6.70 -11.22
CA LEU A 81 18.97 6.89 -11.83
C LEU A 81 18.02 5.73 -11.47
N LYS A 82 18.53 4.49 -11.44
CA LYS A 82 17.70 3.34 -11.06
C LYS A 82 17.29 3.38 -9.59
N ALA A 83 18.20 3.77 -8.69
CA ALA A 83 17.88 3.93 -7.28
C ALA A 83 16.83 5.03 -7.05
N ILE A 84 16.95 6.17 -7.75
CA ILE A 84 15.97 7.26 -7.73
C ILE A 84 14.62 6.76 -8.23
N GLU A 85 14.57 6.06 -9.37
CA GLU A 85 13.34 5.47 -9.93
C GLU A 85 12.66 4.55 -8.90
N MET A 86 13.40 3.63 -8.28
CA MET A 86 12.85 2.71 -7.28
C MET A 86 12.30 3.42 -6.05
N LEU A 87 12.95 4.49 -5.59
CA LEU A 87 12.48 5.31 -4.48
C LEU A 87 11.24 6.11 -4.85
N LEU A 88 11.16 6.66 -6.06
CA LEU A 88 9.98 7.39 -6.54
C LEU A 88 8.77 6.46 -6.69
N ASP A 89 8.97 5.27 -7.25
CA ASP A 89 7.92 4.26 -7.45
C ASP A 89 7.28 3.76 -6.16
N ARG A 90 7.98 3.89 -5.02
CA ARG A 90 7.57 3.32 -3.72
C ARG A 90 7.34 4.34 -2.62
N GLY A 91 8.06 5.47 -2.64
CA GLY A 91 8.06 6.46 -1.56
C GLY A 91 6.96 7.52 -1.68
N PHE A 92 6.59 7.91 -2.90
CA PHE A 92 5.58 8.95 -3.12
C PHE A 92 4.20 8.41 -3.50
N GLY A 93 4.06 7.08 -3.56
CA GLY A 93 2.86 6.42 -4.03
C GLY A 93 2.68 6.51 -5.55
N ARG A 94 1.86 5.63 -6.11
CA ARG A 94 1.40 5.80 -7.50
C ARG A 94 0.26 6.79 -7.53
N SER A 95 0.17 7.58 -8.59
CA SER A 95 -1.00 8.43 -8.85
C SER A 95 -2.27 7.57 -8.70
N PRO A 96 -3.32 8.06 -8.02
CA PRO A 96 -4.59 7.36 -7.92
C PRO A 96 -5.03 6.92 -9.32
N GLN A 97 -5.27 5.62 -9.51
CA GLN A 97 -5.71 5.13 -10.80
C GLN A 97 -7.09 5.76 -11.07
N GLN A 98 -7.19 6.56 -12.13
CA GLN A 98 -8.49 7.05 -12.60
C GLN A 98 -9.29 5.82 -13.04
N LEU A 99 -10.25 5.43 -12.20
CA LEU A 99 -11.26 4.46 -12.56
C LEU A 99 -12.36 5.22 -13.28
N ASP A 100 -12.49 4.99 -14.58
CA ASP A 100 -13.70 5.37 -15.30
C ASP A 100 -14.80 4.38 -14.89
N VAL A 101 -15.50 4.70 -13.81
CA VAL A 101 -16.64 3.91 -13.36
C VAL A 101 -17.79 4.24 -14.30
N ALA A 102 -17.88 3.48 -15.40
CA ALA A 102 -19.06 3.44 -16.27
C ALA A 102 -20.24 2.74 -15.57
N HIS A 103 -20.54 3.14 -14.35
CA HIS A 103 -21.73 2.75 -13.63
C HIS A 103 -22.41 4.05 -13.20
N SER A 104 -23.61 4.27 -13.73
CA SER A 104 -24.54 5.23 -13.16
C SER A 104 -24.54 5.00 -11.66
N VAL A 105 -24.27 6.05 -10.87
CA VAL A 105 -24.75 6.11 -9.49
C VAL A 105 -26.21 5.71 -9.62
N THR A 106 -26.56 4.51 -9.17
CA THR A 106 -27.97 4.15 -9.11
C THR A 106 -28.54 5.24 -8.24
N ASP A 107 -29.44 6.05 -8.81
CA ASP A 107 -30.22 7.04 -8.08
C ASP A 107 -30.96 6.24 -7.01
N ARG A 108 -30.32 6.02 -5.86
CA ARG A 108 -30.93 5.36 -4.73
C ARG A 108 -31.99 6.35 -4.30
N PRO A 109 -33.27 6.05 -4.54
CA PRO A 109 -34.32 7.00 -4.22
C PRO A 109 -34.24 7.25 -2.71
N LEU A 110 -34.31 8.52 -2.31
CA LEU A 110 -34.32 8.90 -0.90
C LEU A 110 -35.45 8.21 -0.13
N GLU A 111 -36.47 7.70 -0.84
CA GLU A 111 -37.61 6.92 -0.36
C GLU A 111 -37.22 5.67 0.46
N HIS A 112 -36.02 5.11 0.27
CA HIS A 112 -35.55 3.95 1.02
C HIS A 112 -34.67 4.30 2.24
N LEU A 113 -34.41 5.59 2.47
CA LEU A 113 -33.66 6.06 3.63
C LEU A 113 -34.62 6.44 4.75
N SER A 114 -34.30 6.04 5.97
CA SER A 114 -35.05 6.49 7.14
C SER A 114 -34.79 7.98 7.41
N ASP A 115 -35.73 8.65 8.07
CA ASP A 115 -35.59 10.06 8.46
C ASP A 115 -34.34 10.31 9.32
N GLU A 116 -33.94 9.34 10.15
CA GLU A 116 -32.70 9.40 10.93
C GLU A 116 -31.46 9.41 10.04
N THR A 117 -31.48 8.59 8.97
CA THR A 117 -30.38 8.51 8.01
C THR A 117 -30.29 9.79 7.18
N LEU A 118 -31.42 10.38 6.81
CA LEU A 118 -31.50 11.66 6.10
C LEU A 118 -30.95 12.80 6.96
N ARG A 119 -31.31 12.86 8.25
CA ARG A 119 -30.76 13.86 9.18
C ARG A 119 -29.25 13.72 9.35
N LEU A 120 -28.76 12.48 9.42
CA LEU A 120 -27.32 12.21 9.53
C LEU A 120 -26.55 12.64 8.27
N LEU A 121 -27.14 12.45 7.08
CA LEU A 121 -26.57 12.94 5.81
C LEU A 121 -26.47 14.46 5.76
N VAL A 122 -27.50 15.17 6.21
CA VAL A 122 -27.51 16.65 6.28
C VAL A 122 -26.44 17.16 7.24
N GLU A 123 -26.32 16.55 8.41
CA GLU A 123 -25.30 16.92 9.40
C GLU A 123 -23.89 16.67 8.86
N ASN A 124 -23.65 15.54 8.19
CA ASN A 124 -22.36 15.26 7.57
C ASN A 124 -22.03 16.24 6.43
N ALA A 125 -23.01 16.61 5.60
CA ALA A 125 -22.81 17.59 4.53
C ALA A 125 -22.42 18.96 5.09
N ARG A 126 -23.07 19.40 6.18
CA ARG A 126 -22.74 20.63 6.88
C ARG A 126 -21.32 20.60 7.47
N ARG A 127 -20.91 19.49 8.08
CA ARG A 127 -19.55 19.32 8.63
C ARG A 127 -18.47 19.35 7.55
N LEU A 128 -18.77 18.86 6.34
CA LEU A 128 -17.88 18.94 5.18
C LEU A 128 -17.75 20.38 4.66
N GLU A 129 -18.85 21.15 4.58
CA GLU A 129 -18.81 22.58 4.22
C GLU A 129 -18.07 23.43 5.26
N GLU A 130 -18.19 23.10 6.54
CA GLU A 130 -17.50 23.79 7.64
C GLU A 130 -16.00 23.41 7.74
N GLY A 131 -15.47 22.62 6.80
CA GLY A 131 -14.03 22.31 6.70
C GLY A 131 -13.50 21.38 7.80
N SER A 132 -14.38 20.79 8.60
CA SER A 132 -14.05 19.82 9.63
C SER A 132 -13.90 18.44 8.98
N GLY A 133 -12.74 18.21 8.34
CA GLY A 133 -12.32 16.93 7.77
C GLY A 133 -12.09 15.85 8.84
N VAL A 134 -13.11 15.57 9.65
CA VAL A 134 -13.10 14.55 10.67
C VAL A 134 -13.29 13.21 9.98
N VAL A 135 -12.27 12.36 10.07
CA VAL A 135 -12.32 10.99 9.55
C VAL A 135 -13.20 10.16 10.49
N VAL A 136 -14.25 9.57 9.94
CA VAL A 136 -15.19 8.72 10.66
C VAL A 136 -15.04 7.29 10.14
N ASP A 137 -14.99 6.31 11.04
CA ASP A 137 -14.85 4.90 10.66
C ASP A 137 -16.16 4.31 10.08
N GLY A 138 -16.10 3.05 9.66
CA GLY A 138 -17.25 2.32 9.12
C GLY A 138 -18.39 2.06 10.11
N GLU A 139 -18.21 2.39 11.40
CA GLU A 139 -19.24 2.34 12.45
C GLU A 139 -19.77 3.73 12.84
N GLY A 140 -19.33 4.80 12.16
CA GLY A 140 -19.77 6.16 12.48
C GLY A 140 -19.04 6.82 13.65
N LYS A 141 -17.92 6.26 14.12
CA LYS A 141 -17.11 6.85 15.20
C LYS A 141 -16.02 7.76 14.65
N VAL A 142 -15.85 8.91 15.30
CA VAL A 142 -14.78 9.86 15.00
C VAL A 142 -13.44 9.23 15.35
N VAL A 143 -12.55 9.11 14.37
CA VAL A 143 -11.17 8.70 14.55
C VAL A 143 -10.34 9.95 14.81
N THR A 144 -9.93 10.14 16.06
CA THR A 144 -8.85 11.09 16.40
C THR A 144 -7.52 10.37 16.23
N GLU A 145 -6.53 11.07 15.65
CA GLU A 145 -5.13 10.59 15.56
C GLU A 145 -4.57 10.09 16.90
#